data_AF-A0A414PU81-F1
#
_entry.id   AF-A0A414PU81-F1
#
_cell.length_a   1.000
_cell.length_b   1.000
_cell.length_c   1.000
_cell.angle_alpha   90.00
_cell.angle_beta   90.00
_cell.angle_gamma   90.00
#
_symmetry.space_group_name_H-M   'P 1'
#
loop_
_entity.id
_entity.type
_entity.pdbx_description
1 polymer ?
#
loop_
_entity_poly.entity_id
_entity_poly.type
_entity_poly.pdbx_seq_one_letter_code
_entity_poly.pdbx_strand_id
1 'polypeptide(L)'
;MGSEVDPAAFAAAAAKRGWRVAYPCMLSATDAAACGQRMCMRAVAAGDAAAAPFIAHPTRTFAATDIDSVRFPIVPAEALNMIVVPLVAFDHAGARLGYGGGCYDRYLTMLSPACQIVGIAFDEQRVDHVPTDVHDLPLPHIISA
;
A
#
# COMPACT_ATOMS: atom_id res chain seq x y z
N MET A 1 -6.14 5.15 -8.50
CA MET A 1 -7.39 5.28 -9.28
C MET A 1 -7.86 6.73 -9.21
N GLY A 2 -8.73 7.22 -10.10
CA GLY A 2 -9.09 8.65 -10.16
C GLY A 2 -9.78 9.23 -8.91
N SER A 3 -10.12 8.39 -7.93
CA SER A 3 -10.77 8.77 -6.66
C SER A 3 -9.84 8.71 -5.44
N GLU A 4 -8.54 8.42 -5.63
CA GLU A 4 -7.55 8.35 -4.55
C GLU A 4 -6.53 9.49 -4.71
N VAL A 5 -5.93 9.89 -3.59
CA VAL A 5 -4.76 10.78 -3.61
C VAL A 5 -3.62 10.09 -4.36
N ASP A 6 -3.01 10.78 -5.32
CA ASP A 6 -1.84 10.29 -6.05
C ASP A 6 -0.54 10.46 -5.23
N PRO A 7 0.11 9.38 -4.77
CA PRO A 7 1.34 9.46 -3.99
C PRO A 7 2.60 9.66 -4.85
N ALA A 8 2.50 9.73 -6.19
CA ALA A 8 3.68 9.74 -7.07
C ALA A 8 4.64 10.89 -6.78
N ALA A 9 4.13 12.09 -6.48
CA ALA A 9 4.95 13.25 -6.13
C ALA A 9 5.73 13.02 -4.81
N PHE A 10 5.08 12.43 -3.80
CA PHE A 10 5.72 12.07 -2.54
C PHE A 10 6.80 11.00 -2.75
N ALA A 11 6.50 9.95 -3.51
CA ALA A 11 7.45 8.90 -3.84
C ALA A 11 8.68 9.44 -4.57
N ALA A 12 8.50 10.33 -5.55
CA ALA A 12 9.59 10.99 -6.26
C ALA A 12 10.44 11.87 -5.33
N ALA A 13 9.81 12.60 -4.41
CA ALA A 13 10.51 13.42 -3.41
C ALA A 13 11.31 12.55 -2.42
N ALA A 14 10.76 11.42 -1.97
CA ALA A 14 11.43 10.46 -1.11
C ALA A 14 12.66 9.86 -1.81
N ALA A 15 12.52 9.44 -3.06
CA ALA A 15 13.63 8.92 -3.86
C ALA A 15 14.76 9.96 -4.04
N LYS A 16 14.42 11.24 -4.29
CA LYS A 16 15.40 12.34 -4.36
C LYS A 16 16.15 12.57 -3.04
N ARG A 17 15.55 12.21 -1.91
CA ARG A 17 16.18 12.24 -0.57
C ARG A 17 16.99 10.98 -0.26
N GLY A 18 17.14 10.06 -1.22
CA GLY A 18 17.89 8.82 -1.05
C GLY A 18 17.11 7.70 -0.35
N TRP A 19 15.79 7.84 -0.19
CA TRP A 19 14.98 6.77 0.39
C TRP A 19 14.74 5.66 -0.63
N ARG A 20 14.77 4.41 -0.17
CA ARG A 20 14.32 3.28 -0.98
C ARG A 20 12.79 3.28 -1.01
N VAL A 21 12.21 3.37 -2.20
CA VAL A 21 10.76 3.36 -2.40
C VAL A 21 10.31 1.98 -2.83
N ALA A 22 9.21 1.52 -2.25
CA ALA A 22 8.54 0.28 -2.63
C ALA A 22 7.06 0.53 -2.88
N TYR A 23 6.47 -0.24 -3.78
CA TYR A 23 5.07 -0.14 -4.16
C TYR A 23 4.34 -1.47 -3.95
N PRO A 24 3.04 -1.44 -3.66
CA PRO A 24 2.25 -2.65 -3.54
C PRO A 24 2.15 -3.35 -4.90
N CYS A 25 2.31 -4.67 -4.87
CA CYS A 25 2.11 -5.57 -5.99
C CYS A 25 1.15 -6.68 -5.56
N MET A 26 -0.01 -6.73 -6.21
CA MET A 26 -1.02 -7.73 -5.93
C MET A 26 -0.56 -9.10 -6.42
N LEU A 27 -0.70 -10.11 -5.56
CA LEU A 27 -0.28 -11.47 -5.86
C LEU A 27 -1.39 -12.23 -6.61
N SER A 28 -0.99 -13.14 -7.50
CA SER A 28 -1.90 -14.12 -8.09
C SER A 28 -2.60 -14.94 -7.00
N ALA A 29 -3.76 -15.53 -7.29
CA ALA A 29 -4.47 -16.35 -6.32
C ALA A 29 -3.62 -17.52 -5.79
N THR A 30 -2.82 -18.13 -6.66
CA THR A 30 -1.90 -19.22 -6.31
C THR A 30 -0.81 -18.74 -5.35
N ASP A 31 -0.13 -17.65 -5.69
CA ASP A 31 0.94 -17.11 -4.85
C ASP A 31 0.39 -16.60 -3.51
N ALA A 32 -0.79 -15.99 -3.54
CA ALA A 32 -1.46 -15.50 -2.35
C ALA A 32 -1.86 -16.64 -1.40
N ALA A 33 -2.35 -17.76 -1.94
CA ALA A 33 -2.66 -18.94 -1.15
C ALA A 33 -1.40 -19.57 -0.56
N ALA A 34 -0.28 -19.56 -1.29
CA ALA A 34 0.98 -20.14 -0.83
C ALA A 34 1.62 -19.36 0.32
N CYS A 35 1.54 -18.02 0.31
CA CYS A 35 2.17 -17.18 1.34
C CYS A 35 1.18 -16.61 2.37
N GLY A 36 -0.12 -16.80 2.19
CA GLY A 36 -1.16 -16.26 3.07
C GLY A 36 -1.39 -14.74 2.93
N GLN A 37 -0.75 -14.09 1.96
CA GLN A 37 -0.84 -12.64 1.74
C GLN A 37 -1.39 -12.32 0.35
N ARG A 38 -2.16 -11.24 0.22
CA ARG A 38 -2.74 -10.83 -1.07
C ARG A 38 -1.87 -9.85 -1.85
N MET A 39 -0.89 -9.25 -1.17
CA MET A 39 0.04 -8.30 -1.77
C MET A 39 1.42 -8.46 -1.15
N CYS A 40 2.42 -8.00 -1.90
CA CYS A 40 3.78 -7.80 -1.42
C CYS A 40 4.23 -6.38 -1.78
N MET A 41 5.29 -5.89 -1.14
CA MET A 41 5.91 -4.62 -1.50
C MET A 41 7.15 -4.90 -2.36
N ARG A 42 7.26 -4.25 -3.51
CA ARG A 42 8.43 -4.40 -4.40
C ARG A 42 9.20 -3.10 -4.48
N ALA A 43 10.51 -3.15 -4.25
CA ALA A 43 11.38 -2.00 -4.39
C ALA A 43 11.45 -1.58 -5.86
N VAL A 44 11.44 -0.27 -6.10
CA VAL A 44 11.51 0.30 -7.44
C VAL A 44 12.53 1.43 -7.44
N ALA A 45 13.52 1.35 -8.33
CA ALA A 45 14.48 2.42 -8.52
C ALA A 45 13.79 3.66 -9.12
N ALA A 46 14.28 4.86 -8.81
CA ALA A 46 13.65 6.12 -9.23
C ALA A 46 13.39 6.23 -10.74
N GLY A 47 14.27 5.65 -11.57
CA GLY A 47 14.13 5.62 -13.02
C GLY A 47 13.24 4.50 -13.57
N ASP A 48 12.81 3.56 -12.74
CA ASP A 48 12.10 2.34 -13.17
C ASP A 48 10.60 2.37 -12.89
N ALA A 49 10.07 3.43 -12.26
CA ALA A 49 8.65 3.52 -11.90
C ALA A 49 7.72 3.34 -13.10
N ALA A 50 8.05 3.93 -14.25
CA ALA A 50 7.26 3.80 -15.48
C ALA A 50 7.30 2.38 -16.08
N ALA A 51 8.30 1.56 -15.71
CA ALA A 51 8.44 0.19 -16.20
C ALA A 51 7.82 -0.85 -15.26
N ALA A 52 7.36 -0.45 -14.07
CA ALA A 52 6.76 -1.36 -13.09
C ALA A 52 5.26 -1.56 -13.38
N PRO A 53 4.84 -2.76 -13.83
CA PRO A 53 3.44 -2.98 -14.25
C PRO A 53 2.43 -2.87 -13.10
N PHE A 54 2.86 -3.16 -11.87
CA PHE A 54 2.04 -3.00 -10.66
C PHE A 54 1.84 -1.53 -10.24
N ILE A 55 2.66 -0.59 -10.72
CA ILE A 55 2.39 0.84 -10.54
C ILE A 55 1.32 1.30 -11.54
N ALA A 56 1.43 0.87 -12.80
CA ALA A 56 0.47 1.20 -13.84
C ALA A 56 -0.91 0.53 -13.63
N HIS A 57 -0.93 -0.66 -13.02
CA HIS A 57 -2.14 -1.44 -12.76
C HIS A 57 -2.18 -1.92 -11.30
N PRO A 58 -2.44 -1.02 -10.33
CA PRO A 58 -2.29 -1.29 -8.90
C PRO A 58 -3.25 -2.36 -8.34
N THR A 59 -4.34 -2.65 -9.04
CA THR A 59 -5.32 -3.68 -8.64
C THR A 59 -5.18 -4.98 -9.43
N ARG A 60 -4.36 -5.01 -10.49
CA ARG A 60 -4.12 -6.21 -11.29
C ARG A 60 -3.23 -7.16 -10.49
N THR A 61 -3.60 -8.44 -10.48
CA THR A 61 -2.77 -9.49 -9.89
C THR A 61 -1.68 -9.96 -10.85
N PHE A 62 -0.52 -10.30 -10.31
CA PHE A 62 0.63 -10.80 -11.05
C PHE A 62 1.12 -12.10 -10.44
N ALA A 63 1.45 -13.09 -11.27
CA ALA A 63 2.21 -14.23 -10.79
C ALA A 63 3.62 -13.78 -10.42
N ALA A 64 4.25 -14.45 -9.45
CA ALA A 64 5.63 -14.14 -9.07
C ALA A 64 6.60 -14.17 -10.27
N THR A 65 6.33 -15.05 -11.25
CA THR A 65 7.09 -15.20 -12.49
C THR A 65 6.85 -14.09 -13.52
N ASP A 66 5.76 -13.33 -13.40
CA ASP A 66 5.44 -12.24 -14.33
C ASP A 66 6.23 -10.96 -14.04
N ILE A 67 6.87 -10.89 -12.87
CA ILE A 67 7.63 -9.73 -12.41
C ILE A 67 9.11 -10.09 -12.34
N ASP A 68 9.93 -9.32 -13.04
CA ASP A 68 11.38 -9.39 -12.92
C ASP A 68 11.79 -9.10 -11.46
N SER A 69 12.15 -10.16 -10.74
CA SER A 69 12.47 -10.08 -9.31
C SER A 69 13.91 -9.62 -9.05
N VAL A 70 14.75 -9.53 -10.08
CA VAL A 70 16.06 -8.87 -9.99
C VAL A 70 15.86 -7.36 -10.06
N ARG A 71 15.02 -6.90 -10.99
CA ARG A 71 14.71 -5.47 -11.15
C ARG A 71 13.79 -4.92 -10.08
N PHE A 72 12.80 -5.71 -9.66
CA PHE A 72 11.76 -5.33 -8.69
C PHE A 72 11.73 -6.32 -7.51
N PRO A 73 12.78 -6.37 -6.68
CA PRO A 73 12.85 -7.35 -5.59
C PRO A 73 11.77 -7.06 -4.54
N ILE A 74 11.27 -8.14 -3.93
CA ILE A 74 10.33 -8.06 -2.80
C ILE A 74 11.06 -7.48 -1.58
N VAL A 75 10.40 -6.57 -0.89
CA VAL A 75 10.82 -6.00 0.39
C VAL A 75 10.01 -6.67 1.51
N PRO A 76 10.67 -7.29 2.51
CA PRO A 76 9.98 -7.80 3.70
C PRO A 76 9.21 -6.69 4.41
N ALA A 77 8.02 -7.00 4.92
CA ALA A 77 7.15 -6.02 5.57
C ALA A 77 7.83 -5.38 6.79
N GLU A 78 8.59 -6.17 7.54
CA GLU A 78 9.33 -5.79 8.74
C GLU A 78 10.50 -4.83 8.43
N ALA A 79 10.95 -4.80 7.18
CA ALA A 79 12.02 -3.91 6.71
C ALA A 79 11.50 -2.52 6.28
N LEU A 80 10.19 -2.30 6.29
CA LEU A 80 9.60 -1.00 5.99
C LEU A 80 9.69 -0.09 7.21
N ASN A 81 10.20 1.13 7.00
CA ASN A 81 10.24 2.17 8.04
C ASN A 81 8.98 3.04 8.03
N MET A 82 8.31 3.13 6.89
CA MET A 82 7.07 3.86 6.70
C MET A 82 6.24 3.19 5.60
N ILE A 83 4.93 3.22 5.74
CA ILE A 83 3.97 2.85 4.71
C ILE A 83 2.93 3.96 4.55
N VAL A 84 2.63 4.25 3.28
CA VAL A 84 1.52 5.14 2.91
C VAL A 84 0.35 4.25 2.46
N VAL A 85 -0.80 4.44 3.10
CA VAL A 85 -1.99 3.60 2.90
C VAL A 85 -3.06 4.42 2.16
N PRO A 86 -3.43 4.04 0.92
CA PRO A 86 -4.56 4.64 0.23
C PRO A 86 -5.87 4.17 0.87
N LEU A 87 -6.90 5.01 0.79
CA LEU A 87 -8.22 4.74 1.32
C LEU A 87 -9.32 5.40 0.48
N VAL A 88 -10.55 4.93 0.66
CA VAL A 88 -11.76 5.42 -0.01
C VAL A 88 -12.60 6.28 0.92
N ALA A 89 -12.67 5.91 2.20
CA ALA A 89 -13.32 6.69 3.25
C ALA A 89 -12.59 6.51 4.58
N PHE A 90 -12.72 7.47 5.49
CA PHE A 90 -12.19 7.37 6.84
C PHE A 90 -13.03 8.14 7.85
N ASP A 91 -12.95 7.78 9.13
CA ASP A 91 -13.61 8.50 10.22
C ASP A 91 -12.63 9.07 11.25
N HIS A 92 -13.18 9.74 12.27
CA HIS A 92 -12.41 10.38 13.34
C HIS A 92 -11.64 9.39 14.23
N ALA A 93 -12.02 8.11 14.25
CA ALA A 93 -11.31 7.07 14.99
C ALA A 93 -10.16 6.45 14.17
N GLY A 94 -9.98 6.89 12.92
CA GLY A 94 -8.98 6.35 12.01
C GLY A 94 -9.43 5.04 11.35
N ALA A 95 -10.68 4.60 11.56
CA ALA A 95 -11.23 3.51 10.77
C ALA A 95 -11.27 3.94 9.30
N ARG A 96 -11.04 2.99 8.39
CA ARG A 96 -10.93 3.27 6.97
C ARG A 96 -11.71 2.25 6.15
N LEU A 97 -12.20 2.70 5.01
CA LEU A 97 -12.73 1.84 3.96
C LEU A 97 -11.73 1.80 2.81
N GLY A 98 -11.34 0.60 2.38
CA GLY A 98 -10.62 0.38 1.13
C GLY A 98 -11.54 -0.19 0.04
N TYR A 99 -10.96 -0.73 -1.04
CA TYR A 99 -11.72 -1.37 -2.14
C TYR A 99 -12.24 -2.79 -1.82
N GLY A 100 -12.32 -3.19 -0.55
CA GLY A 100 -12.92 -4.47 -0.14
C GLY A 100 -12.03 -5.73 -0.25
N GLY A 101 -10.75 -5.58 -0.62
CA GLY A 101 -9.82 -6.72 -0.74
C GLY A 101 -9.22 -7.23 0.59
N GLY A 102 -9.33 -6.43 1.67
CA GLY A 102 -8.68 -6.70 2.97
C GLY A 102 -7.16 -6.89 2.85
N CYS A 103 -6.52 -6.21 1.89
CA CYS A 103 -5.10 -6.36 1.61
C CYS A 103 -4.26 -5.66 2.67
N TYR A 104 -4.58 -4.40 2.97
CA TYR A 104 -3.88 -3.65 4.00
C TYR A 104 -4.14 -4.20 5.40
N ASP A 105 -5.36 -4.63 5.73
CA ASP A 105 -5.64 -5.21 7.05
C ASP A 105 -4.77 -6.44 7.36
N ARG A 106 -4.54 -7.30 6.37
CA ARG A 106 -3.63 -8.45 6.50
C ARG A 106 -2.15 -8.09 6.45
N TYR A 107 -1.78 -7.03 5.75
CA TYR A 107 -0.38 -6.66 5.54
C TYR A 107 0.15 -5.80 6.69
N LEU A 108 -0.68 -4.92 7.25
CA LEU A 108 -0.30 -4.04 8.36
C LEU A 108 0.10 -4.83 9.61
N THR A 109 -0.45 -6.03 9.83
CA THR A 109 -0.05 -6.93 10.93
C THR A 109 1.36 -7.49 10.80
N MET A 110 1.94 -7.47 9.60
CA MET A 110 3.30 -7.95 9.31
C MET A 110 4.36 -6.87 9.48
N LEU A 111 3.95 -5.62 9.69
CA LEU A 111 4.88 -4.51 9.82
C LEU A 111 5.62 -4.57 11.15
N SER A 112 6.85 -4.05 11.15
CA SER A 112 7.55 -3.76 12.39
C SER A 112 6.73 -2.77 13.24
N PRO A 113 6.66 -2.93 14.57
CA PRO A 113 6.01 -1.95 15.45
C PRO A 113 6.60 -0.53 15.36
N ALA A 114 7.83 -0.39 14.86
CA ALA A 114 8.47 0.90 14.62
C ALA A 114 8.07 1.55 13.27
N CYS A 115 7.42 0.80 12.37
CA CYS A 115 7.00 1.30 11.07
C CYS A 115 5.94 2.39 11.22
N GLN A 116 6.16 3.52 10.56
CA GLN A 116 5.20 4.62 10.54
C GLN A 116 4.09 4.33 9.54
N ILE A 117 2.84 4.29 10.00
CA ILE A 117 1.68 3.99 9.17
C ILE A 117 0.88 5.28 8.97
N VAL A 118 0.76 5.73 7.72
CA VAL A 118 0.06 6.99 7.41
C VAL A 118 -0.95 6.76 6.28
N GLY A 119 -2.21 7.07 6.55
CA GLY A 119 -3.25 7.17 5.53
C GLY A 119 -3.15 8.50 4.78
N ILE A 120 -3.40 8.48 3.47
CA ILE A 120 -3.58 9.70 2.68
C ILE A 120 -4.99 9.72 2.10
N ALA A 121 -5.64 10.87 2.20
CA ALA A 121 -7.04 11.03 1.82
C ALA A 121 -7.31 12.44 1.30
N PHE A 122 -8.40 12.61 0.56
CA PHE A 122 -9.04 13.91 0.37
C PHE A 122 -9.98 14.20 1.54
N ASP A 123 -10.22 15.48 1.83
CA ASP A 123 -11.15 15.87 2.90
C ASP A 123 -12.57 15.34 2.68
N GLU A 124 -13.03 15.21 1.42
CA GLU A 124 -14.34 14.65 1.06
C GLU A 124 -14.48 13.15 1.37
N GLN A 125 -13.37 12.46 1.65
CA GLN A 125 -13.39 11.06 2.06
C GLN A 125 -13.65 10.89 3.56
N ARG A 126 -13.73 11.99 4.32
CA ARG A 126 -14.08 11.94 5.74
C ARG A 126 -15.58 11.74 5.90
N VAL A 127 -15.96 10.72 6.66
CA VAL A 127 -17.35 10.40 6.99
C VAL A 127 -17.53 10.31 8.51
N ASP A 128 -18.78 10.40 8.98
CA ASP A 128 -19.10 10.35 10.41
C ASP A 128 -18.70 9.01 11.05
N HIS A 129 -18.93 7.91 10.32
CA HIS A 129 -18.64 6.56 10.81
C HIS A 129 -18.34 5.62 9.64
N VAL A 130 -17.22 4.90 9.74
CA VAL A 130 -16.92 3.78 8.86
C VAL A 130 -17.38 2.48 9.54
N PRO A 131 -18.23 1.66 8.89
CA PRO A 131 -18.54 0.33 9.40
C PRO A 131 -17.28 -0.54 9.44
N THR A 132 -17.02 -1.17 10.59
CA THR A 132 -15.83 -2.01 10.82
C THR A 132 -16.19 -3.41 11.29
N ASP A 133 -15.36 -4.37 10.95
CA ASP A 133 -15.34 -5.73 11.51
C ASP A 133 -14.11 -5.93 12.41
N VAL A 134 -14.04 -7.06 13.13
CA VAL A 134 -12.99 -7.38 14.12
C VAL A 134 -11.58 -7.48 13.53
N HIS A 135 -11.49 -7.60 12.20
CA HIS A 135 -10.24 -7.72 11.48
C HIS A 135 -9.76 -6.40 10.87
N ASP A 136 -10.60 -5.36 10.89
CA ASP A 136 -10.26 -4.06 10.33
C ASP A 136 -9.35 -3.31 11.30
N LEU A 137 -8.22 -2.82 10.77
CA LEU A 137 -7.23 -2.11 11.57
C LEU A 137 -7.37 -0.60 11.35
N PRO A 138 -7.67 0.22 12.37
CA PRO A 138 -7.65 1.67 12.22
C PRO A 138 -6.22 2.15 11.95
N LEU A 139 -6.09 3.27 11.24
CA LEU A 139 -4.79 3.91 11.01
C LEU A 139 -4.48 4.88 12.16
N PRO A 140 -3.22 4.91 12.67
CA PRO A 140 -2.84 5.82 13.75
C PRO A 140 -2.79 7.28 13.28
N HIS A 141 -2.51 7.50 11.99
CA HIS A 141 -2.39 8.82 11.39
C HIS A 141 -3.05 8.81 10.01
N ILE A 142 -3.86 9.82 9.72
CA ILE A 142 -4.42 10.10 8.39
C ILE A 142 -4.19 11.58 8.09
N ILE A 143 -3.59 11.86 6.93
CA ILE A 143 -3.40 13.21 6.42
C ILE A 143 -4.43 13.42 5.31
N SER A 144 -5.23 14.49 5.44
CA SER A 144 -6.22 14.90 4.44
C SER A 144 -6.03 16.35 4.03
N ALA A 145 -6.39 16.68 2.79
CA ALA A 145 -6.35 18.01 2.20
C ALA A 145 -7.36 18.15 1.06
#